data_AF-A0A6A5A8M2-F1
#
_entry.id   AF-A0A6A5A8M2-F1
#
_cell.length_a   1.000
_cell.length_b   1.000
_cell.length_c   1.000
_cell.angle_alpha   90.00
_cell.angle_beta   90.00
_cell.angle_gamma   90.00
#
_symmetry.space_group_name_H-M   'P 1'
#
loop_
_entity.id
_entity.type
_entity.pdbx_description
1 polymer ?
#
loop_
_entity_poly.entity_id
_entity_poly.type
_entity_poly.pdbx_seq_one_letter_code
_entity_poly.pdbx_strand_id
1 'polypeptide(L)'
;MHEALSLILHFYSAPCEGKTLCALFGMPPATLARTLRKAEVALAQALKSLHDAEIRYPTKRQQRQWGVIVSRVEPLVRGVWGFLDGKNYRVKSPTAADLQNAYYNGWLH
;
A
#
# COMPACT_ATOMS: atom_id res chain seq x y z
N MET A 1 1.97 -25.80 -5.76
CA MET A 1 1.12 -24.59 -5.88
C MET A 1 1.39 -23.55 -4.77
N HIS A 2 2.14 -23.87 -3.70
CA HIS A 2 2.39 -22.96 -2.57
C HIS A 2 3.56 -21.97 -2.76
N GLU A 3 4.55 -22.29 -3.60
CA GLU A 3 5.75 -21.47 -3.82
C GLU A 3 5.46 -20.06 -4.36
N ALA A 4 4.54 -19.93 -5.32
CA ALA A 4 4.22 -18.63 -5.92
C ALA A 4 3.50 -17.68 -4.95
N LEU A 5 2.66 -18.21 -4.05
CA LEU A 5 1.97 -17.44 -3.03
C LEU A 5 2.96 -17.01 -1.93
N SER A 6 3.82 -17.92 -1.48
CA SER A 6 4.88 -17.60 -0.51
C SER A 6 5.79 -16.49 -1.04
N LEU A 7 6.21 -16.60 -2.30
CA LEU A 7 7.04 -15.60 -2.97
C LEU A 7 6.40 -14.22 -3.00
N ILE A 8 5.15 -14.11 -3.44
CA ILE A 8 4.50 -12.80 -3.56
C ILE A 8 4.21 -12.16 -2.19
N LEU A 9 3.82 -12.96 -1.20
CA LEU A 9 3.63 -12.47 0.16
C LEU A 9 4.96 -11.99 0.75
N HIS A 10 6.04 -12.74 0.58
CA HIS A 10 7.35 -12.32 1.06
C HIS A 10 7.84 -11.04 0.36
N PHE A 11 7.58 -10.91 -0.95
CA PHE A 11 7.90 -9.71 -1.72
C PHE A 11 7.16 -8.45 -1.20
N TYR A 12 5.91 -8.59 -0.78
CA TYR A 12 5.11 -7.46 -0.28
C TYR A 12 5.24 -7.20 1.23
N SER A 13 5.67 -8.18 2.02
CA SER A 13 5.73 -8.06 3.50
C SER A 13 7.11 -7.80 4.07
N ALA A 14 8.20 -8.01 3.31
CA ALA A 14 9.56 -7.81 3.79
C ALA A 14 10.37 -6.91 2.84
N PRO A 15 11.15 -5.94 3.36
CA PRO A 15 12.11 -5.20 2.55
C PRO A 15 13.28 -6.13 2.21
N CYS A 16 13.14 -6.89 1.12
CA CYS A 16 14.15 -7.82 0.64
C CYS A 16 14.61 -7.44 -0.76
N GLU A 17 15.92 -7.31 -0.93
CA GLU A 17 16.51 -7.15 -2.26
C GLU A 17 16.20 -8.37 -3.14
N GLY A 18 16.08 -8.15 -4.45
CA GLY A 18 15.79 -9.22 -5.41
C GLY A 18 16.81 -10.37 -5.38
N LYS A 19 18.06 -10.09 -4.99
CA LYS A 19 19.11 -11.11 -4.81
C LYS A 19 18.82 -12.05 -3.63
N THR A 20 18.30 -11.50 -2.53
CA THR A 20 17.87 -12.27 -1.35
C THR A 20 16.71 -13.17 -1.70
N LEU A 21 15.72 -12.66 -2.47
CA LEU A 21 14.61 -13.47 -2.96
C LEU A 21 15.06 -14.60 -3.91
N CYS A 22 16.04 -14.34 -4.78
CA CYS A 22 16.63 -15.38 -5.63
C CYS A 22 17.25 -16.51 -4.79
N ALA A 23 18.00 -16.15 -3.73
CA ALA A 23 18.64 -17.11 -2.84
C ALA A 23 17.61 -17.92 -2.02
N LEU A 24 16.61 -17.23 -1.44
CA LEU A 24 15.58 -17.86 -0.61
C LEU A 24 14.73 -18.88 -1.38
N PHE A 25 14.39 -18.56 -2.63
CA PHE A 25 13.55 -19.42 -3.46
C PHE A 25 14.33 -20.26 -4.48
N GLY A 26 15.66 -20.22 -4.45
CA GLY A 26 16.53 -21.01 -5.34
C GLY A 26 16.32 -20.73 -6.83
N MET A 27 15.97 -19.50 -7.21
CA MET A 27 15.61 -19.14 -8.58
C MET A 27 16.60 -18.15 -9.20
N PRO A 28 16.99 -18.32 -10.47
CA PRO A 28 17.68 -17.28 -11.23
C PRO A 28 16.81 -16.00 -11.34
N PRO A 29 17.41 -14.80 -11.45
CA PRO A 29 16.67 -13.53 -11.49
C PRO A 29 15.58 -13.48 -12.58
N ALA A 30 15.86 -14.01 -13.77
CA ALA A 30 14.90 -14.06 -14.87
C ALA A 30 13.70 -14.96 -14.56
N THR A 31 13.91 -16.07 -13.86
CA THR A 31 12.84 -16.97 -13.42
C THR A 31 12.03 -16.32 -12.30
N LEU A 32 12.70 -15.73 -11.30
CA LEU A 32 12.05 -14.98 -10.22
C LEU A 32 11.12 -13.90 -10.77
N ALA A 33 11.60 -13.06 -11.69
CA ALA A 33 10.82 -11.98 -12.29
C ALA A 33 9.58 -12.48 -13.04
N ARG A 34 9.71 -13.57 -13.82
CA ARG A 34 8.57 -14.18 -14.52
C ARG A 34 7.56 -14.79 -13.54
N THR A 35 8.04 -15.47 -12.50
CA THR A 35 7.18 -16.08 -11.48
C THR A 35 6.44 -15.02 -10.69
N LEU A 36 7.12 -13.95 -10.26
CA LEU A 36 6.51 -12.79 -9.60
C LEU A 36 5.40 -12.19 -10.46
N ARG A 37 5.68 -11.88 -11.73
CA ARG A 37 4.67 -11.31 -12.63
C ARG A 37 3.42 -12.19 -12.76
N LYS A 38 3.59 -13.51 -12.87
CA LYS A 38 2.46 -14.45 -12.93
C LYS A 38 1.72 -14.52 -11.59
N ALA A 39 2.45 -14.51 -10.47
CA ALA A 39 1.87 -14.50 -9.14
C ALA A 39 1.06 -13.22 -8.87
N GLU A 40 1.51 -12.07 -9.36
CA GLU A 40 0.79 -10.79 -9.22
C GLU A 40 -0.54 -10.81 -9.98
N VAL A 41 -0.56 -11.36 -11.19
CA VAL A 41 -1.80 -11.53 -11.96
C VAL A 41 -2.77 -12.45 -11.22
N ALA A 42 -2.28 -13.58 -10.70
CA ALA A 42 -3.10 -14.51 -9.94
C ALA A 42 -3.63 -13.90 -8.63
N LEU A 43 -2.78 -13.17 -7.90
CA LEU A 43 -3.16 -12.47 -6.68
C LEU A 43 -4.20 -11.39 -6.97
N ALA A 44 -4.00 -10.56 -8.00
CA ALA A 44 -4.98 -9.55 -8.39
C ALA A 44 -6.35 -10.17 -8.74
N GLN A 45 -6.37 -11.34 -9.38
CA GLN A 45 -7.62 -12.04 -9.66
C GLN A 45 -8.28 -12.61 -8.40
N ALA A 46 -7.49 -13.12 -7.45
CA ALA A 46 -8.00 -13.59 -6.16
C ALA A 46 -8.56 -12.42 -5.31
N LEU A 47 -7.87 -11.29 -5.26
CA LEU A 47 -8.30 -10.10 -4.51
C LEU A 47 -9.65 -9.56 -4.98
N LYS A 48 -10.01 -9.71 -6.28
CA LYS A 48 -11.35 -9.33 -6.78
C LYS A 48 -12.49 -10.11 -6.12
N SER A 49 -12.24 -11.31 -5.60
CA SER A 49 -13.24 -12.12 -4.91
C SER A 49 -13.30 -11.85 -3.40
N LEU A 50 -12.38 -11.04 -2.87
CA LEU A 50 -12.27 -10.74 -1.44
C LEU A 50 -12.82 -9.34 -1.16
N HIS A 51 -14.01 -9.27 -0.57
CA HIS A 51 -14.67 -8.00 -0.25
C HIS A 51 -13.82 -7.09 0.67
N ASP A 52 -13.07 -7.69 1.60
CA ASP A 52 -12.21 -6.95 2.53
C ASP A 52 -10.97 -6.34 1.85
N ALA A 53 -10.60 -6.82 0.66
CA ALA A 53 -9.52 -6.27 -0.14
C ALA A 53 -9.96 -5.11 -1.03
N GLU A 54 -11.25 -4.78 -1.07
CA GLU A 54 -11.76 -3.68 -1.89
C GLU A 54 -11.32 -2.32 -1.35
N ILE A 55 -10.70 -1.53 -2.22
CA ILE A 55 -10.46 -0.11 -1.95
C ILE A 55 -11.79 0.62 -2.14
N ARG A 56 -12.45 0.95 -1.03
CA ARG A 56 -13.69 1.73 -1.03
C ARG A 56 -13.47 3.09 -0.38
N TYR A 57 -13.97 4.12 -1.05
CA TYR A 57 -14.01 5.45 -0.45
C TYR A 57 -15.02 5.44 0.72
N PRO A 58 -14.66 6.02 1.87
CA PRO A 58 -15.59 6.14 2.98
C PRO A 58 -16.78 7.03 2.59
N THR A 59 -17.96 6.68 3.07
CA THR A 59 -19.17 7.51 2.92
C THR A 59 -18.99 8.86 3.64
N LYS A 60 -19.79 9.87 3.27
CA LYS A 60 -19.79 11.18 3.95
C LYS A 60 -20.06 11.08 5.46
N ARG A 61 -20.80 10.06 5.91
CA ARG A 61 -21.03 9.80 7.33
C ARG A 61 -19.74 9.30 8.01
N GLN A 62 -19.08 8.31 7.42
CA GLN A 62 -17.80 7.80 7.91
C GLN A 62 -16.72 8.87 7.92
N GLN A 63 -16.60 9.67 6.85
CA GLN A 63 -15.67 10.81 6.77
C GLN A 63 -15.85 11.77 7.96
N ARG A 64 -17.10 12.11 8.33
CA ARG A 64 -17.39 12.97 9.48
C ARG A 64 -17.03 12.31 10.81
N GLN A 65 -17.39 11.04 10.99
CA GLN A 65 -17.05 10.29 12.21
C GLN A 65 -15.53 10.20 12.40
N TRP A 66 -14.80 9.86 11.35
CA TRP A 66 -13.34 9.79 11.38
C TRP A 66 -12.72 11.17 11.62
N GLY A 67 -13.25 12.23 11.00
CA GLY A 67 -12.82 13.59 11.26
C GLY A 67 -12.94 14.00 12.72
N VAL A 68 -14.02 13.60 13.41
CA VAL A 68 -14.19 13.83 14.86
C VAL A 68 -13.15 13.07 15.68
N ILE A 69 -12.86 11.81 15.32
CA ILE A 69 -11.86 10.98 16.01
C ILE A 69 -10.47 11.60 15.83
N VAL A 70 -10.09 11.93 14.60
CA VAL A 70 -8.80 12.58 14.29
C VAL A 70 -8.69 13.90 15.03
N SER A 71 -9.74 14.73 15.05
CA SER A 71 -9.71 16.03 15.75
C SER A 71 -9.54 15.91 17.27
N ARG A 72 -9.90 14.76 17.87
CA ARG A 72 -9.66 14.50 19.30
C ARG A 72 -8.20 14.18 19.59
N VAL A 73 -7.52 13.54 18.65
CA VAL A 73 -6.11 13.16 18.80
C VAL A 73 -5.21 14.31 18.34
N GLU A 74 -5.51 14.91 17.19
CA GLU A 74 -4.74 15.95 16.53
C GLU A 74 -5.63 17.16 16.17
N PRO A 75 -5.94 18.05 17.13
CA PRO A 75 -6.91 19.15 16.94
C PRO A 75 -6.47 20.25 15.96
N LEU A 76 -5.17 20.28 15.62
CA LEU A 76 -4.59 21.20 14.63
C LEU A 76 -4.80 20.73 13.18
N VAL A 77 -5.08 19.43 12.99
CA VAL A 77 -5.26 18.83 11.67
C VAL A 77 -6.72 19.01 11.23
N ARG A 78 -6.98 20.00 10.37
CA ARG A 78 -8.35 20.36 9.93
C ARG A 78 -8.46 20.40 8.41
N GLY A 79 -9.56 19.86 7.89
CA GLY A 79 -9.89 19.93 6.47
C GLY A 79 -8.95 19.12 5.56
N VAL A 80 -8.18 18.18 6.11
CA VAL A 80 -7.23 17.36 5.35
C VAL A 80 -7.84 16.02 4.94
N TRP A 81 -7.29 15.44 3.88
CA TRP A 81 -7.46 14.03 3.52
C TRP A 81 -6.20 13.27 3.93
N GLY A 82 -6.34 12.30 4.83
CA GLY A 82 -5.25 11.40 5.23
C GLY A 82 -5.44 10.02 4.60
N PHE A 83 -4.36 9.47 4.05
CA PHE A 83 -4.29 8.06 3.63
C PHE A 83 -3.23 7.39 4.49
N LEU A 84 -3.54 6.19 5.01
CA LEU A 84 -2.52 5.30 5.56
C LEU A 84 -1.99 4.52 4.35
N ASP A 85 -0.89 4.98 3.77
CA ASP A 85 -0.31 4.29 2.62
C ASP A 85 1.21 4.19 2.77
N GLY A 86 1.73 3.00 2.48
CA GLY A 86 3.16 2.78 2.20
C GLY A 86 3.51 3.04 0.73
N LYS A 87 2.54 3.53 -0.05
CA LYS A 87 2.65 3.86 -1.46
C LYS A 87 2.22 5.33 -1.69
N ASN A 88 2.52 5.85 -2.87
CA ASN A 88 2.12 7.20 -3.26
C ASN A 88 1.07 7.09 -4.37
N TYR A 89 -0.21 7.24 -4.03
CA TYR A 89 -1.28 7.34 -5.02
C TYR A 89 -1.36 8.76 -5.61
N ARG A 90 -1.70 8.85 -6.91
CA ARG A 90 -1.99 10.13 -7.56
C ARG A 90 -3.40 10.59 -7.18
N VAL A 91 -3.54 11.32 -6.07
CA VAL A 91 -4.86 11.67 -5.51
C VAL A 91 -5.29 13.14 -5.72
N LYS A 92 -4.71 13.84 -6.71
CA LYS A 92 -4.83 15.29 -7.00
C LYS A 92 -3.67 16.09 -6.40
N SER A 93 -3.19 17.08 -7.14
CA SER A 93 -2.14 18.00 -6.67
C SER A 93 -2.66 18.92 -5.57
N PRO A 94 -1.91 19.13 -4.48
CA PRO A 94 -2.29 20.09 -3.44
C PRO A 94 -2.29 21.52 -3.98
N THR A 95 -3.20 22.34 -3.46
CA THR A 95 -3.20 23.78 -3.71
C THR A 95 -2.05 24.49 -2.97
N ALA A 96 -1.53 23.89 -1.89
CA ALA A 96 -0.43 24.41 -1.08
C ALA A 96 0.56 23.28 -0.74
N ALA A 97 1.53 23.07 -1.63
CA ALA A 97 2.47 21.95 -1.52
C ALA A 97 3.38 22.05 -0.27
N ASP A 98 3.82 23.25 0.11
CA ASP A 98 4.70 23.46 1.26
C ASP A 98 4.03 23.06 2.59
N LEU A 99 2.75 23.38 2.72
CA LEU A 99 1.94 23.00 3.87
C LEU A 99 1.71 21.48 3.91
N GLN A 100 1.50 20.84 2.76
CA GLN A 100 1.42 19.37 2.69
C GLN A 100 2.74 18.71 3.08
N ASN A 101 3.87 19.22 2.59
CA ASN A 101 5.20 18.69 2.91
C ASN A 101 5.50 18.79 4.41
N ALA A 102 5.05 19.86 5.08
CA ALA A 102 5.19 20.01 6.53
C ALA A 102 4.41 18.95 7.34
N TYR A 103 3.34 18.39 6.78
CA TYR A 103 2.57 17.29 7.39
C TYR A 103 3.04 15.89 6.94
N TYR A 104 3.95 15.81 5.98
CA TYR A 104 4.45 14.55 5.44
C TYR A 104 5.80 14.23 6.09
N ASN A 105 5.81 13.29 7.03
CA ASN A 105 6.99 13.03 7.88
C ASN A 105 8.12 12.26 7.17
N GLY A 106 8.10 12.15 5.83
CA GLY A 106 9.22 11.63 5.05
C GLY A 106 9.60 10.16 5.28
N TRP A 107 8.71 9.32 5.83
CA TRP A 107 8.98 7.88 5.95
C TRP A 107 8.89 7.19 4.58
N LEU A 108 9.95 7.33 3.80
CA LEU A 108 10.28 6.48 2.66
C LEU A 108 11.33 5.47 3.17
N HIS A 109 10.88 4.26 3.50
CA HIS A 109 11.73 3.06 3.56
C HIS A 109 11.38 2.17 2.38
#